data_AF-A0A3G9JRW2-F1
#
_entry.id   AF-A0A3G9JRW2-F1
#
_cell.length_a   1.000
_cell.length_b   1.000
_cell.length_c   1.000
_cell.angle_alpha   90.00
_cell.angle_beta   90.00
_cell.angle_gamma   90.00
#
_symmetry.space_group_name_H-M   'P 1'
#
loop_
_entity.id
_entity.type
_entity.pdbx_description
1 polymer ?
#
loop_
_entity_poly.entity_id
_entity_poly.type
_entity_poly.pdbx_seq_one_letter_code
_entity_poly.pdbx_strand_id
1 'polypeptide(L)'
;MKISIKRLIIWFAFLGTLIMTFSVLHNSDFAKIYSPAVANAMTMADRILFKVSSVIIYIMIGFGLFVELDYGGLKEKLPLFKTRKLAHHIAAWAIIIVTAIILSNVSASAMSPQFKKAYNEYNKTRIAEMKKKK
;
A
#
# COMPACT_ATOMS: atom_id res chain seq x y z
N MET A 1 1.66 -27.36 -15.53
CA MET A 1 1.37 -26.85 -14.17
C MET A 1 -0.15 -26.86 -13.96
N LYS A 2 -0.70 -27.73 -13.10
CA LYS A 2 -2.15 -27.72 -12.80
C LYS A 2 -2.44 -26.63 -11.77
N ILE A 3 -3.18 -25.58 -12.15
CA ILE A 3 -3.64 -24.56 -11.20
C ILE A 3 -4.80 -25.15 -10.39
N SER A 4 -4.64 -25.24 -9.07
CA SER A 4 -5.73 -25.70 -8.20
C SER A 4 -6.79 -24.61 -8.04
N ILE A 5 -8.06 -24.99 -7.86
CA ILE A 5 -9.18 -24.09 -7.58
C ILE A 5 -8.88 -23.15 -6.40
N LYS A 6 -8.24 -23.65 -5.34
CA LYS A 6 -7.84 -22.84 -4.17
C LYS A 6 -6.91 -21.67 -4.55
N ARG A 7 -5.89 -21.94 -5.38
CA ARG A 7 -4.97 -20.92 -5.89
C ARG A 7 -5.70 -19.89 -6.76
N LEU A 8 -6.64 -20.35 -7.58
CA LEU A 8 -7.45 -19.49 -8.44
C LEU A 8 -8.31 -18.53 -7.61
N ILE A 9 -8.98 -19.03 -6.57
CA ILE A 9 -9.80 -18.20 -5.65
C ILE A 9 -8.96 -17.12 -4.98
N ILE A 10 -7.75 -17.46 -4.50
CA ILE A 10 -6.84 -16.49 -3.86
C ILE A 10 -6.47 -15.36 -4.84
N TRP A 11 -6.18 -15.69 -6.09
CA TRP A 11 -5.90 -14.68 -7.12
C TRP A 11 -7.09 -13.80 -7.45
N PHE A 12 -8.29 -14.37 -7.57
CA PHE A 12 -9.50 -13.57 -7.79
C PHE A 12 -9.80 -12.65 -6.61
N ALA A 13 -9.63 -13.13 -5.37
CA ALA A 13 -9.78 -12.30 -4.18
C ALA A 13 -8.76 -11.15 -4.18
N PHE A 14 -7.48 -11.45 -4.43
CA PHE A 14 -6.43 -10.44 -4.54
C PHE A 14 -6.72 -9.42 -5.64
N LEU A 15 -7.05 -9.88 -6.85
CA LEU A 15 -7.38 -9.00 -7.97
C LEU A 15 -8.61 -8.13 -7.70
N GLY A 16 -9.63 -8.69 -7.04
CA GLY A 16 -10.80 -7.94 -6.59
C GLY A 16 -10.43 -6.80 -5.64
N THR A 17 -9.59 -7.08 -4.64
CA THR A 17 -9.11 -6.03 -3.71
C THR A 17 -8.25 -4.97 -4.42
N LEU A 18 -7.44 -5.39 -5.39
CA LEU A 18 -6.61 -4.50 -6.19
C LEU A 18 -7.49 -3.53 -7.00
N ILE A 19 -8.45 -4.07 -7.77
CA ILE A 19 -9.38 -3.28 -8.60
C ILE A 19 -10.18 -2.31 -7.73
N MET A 20 -10.72 -2.77 -6.60
CA MET A 20 -11.48 -1.92 -5.69
C MET A 20 -10.64 -0.73 -5.20
N THR A 21 -9.38 -0.99 -4.85
CA THR A 21 -8.45 0.05 -4.39
C THR A 21 -8.12 1.04 -5.49
N PHE A 22 -7.84 0.57 -6.71
CA PHE A 22 -7.63 1.45 -7.86
C PHE A 22 -8.86 2.31 -8.16
N SER A 23 -10.06 1.74 -8.09
CA SER A 23 -11.31 2.49 -8.28
C SER A 23 -11.49 3.60 -7.24
N VAL A 24 -11.20 3.31 -5.96
CA VAL A 24 -11.24 4.32 -4.88
C VAL A 24 -10.16 5.38 -5.06
N LEU A 25 -8.94 4.98 -5.42
CA LEU A 25 -7.80 5.88 -5.65
C LEU A 25 -7.95 6.73 -6.93
N HIS A 26 -8.68 6.24 -7.92
CA HIS A 26 -8.96 6.98 -9.14
C HIS A 26 -9.99 8.09 -8.87
N ASN A 27 -11.07 7.74 -8.17
CA ASN A 27 -12.20 8.62 -7.88
C ASN A 27 -12.04 9.44 -6.59
N SER A 28 -10.84 9.49 -6.02
CA SER A 28 -10.60 10.17 -4.75
C SER A 28 -10.68 11.68 -4.92
N ASP A 29 -11.61 12.30 -4.22
CA ASP A 29 -11.69 13.74 -4.09
C ASP A 29 -10.82 14.20 -2.90
N PHE A 30 -9.61 14.67 -3.19
CA PHE A 30 -8.66 15.13 -2.18
C PHE A 30 -9.17 16.30 -1.33
N ALA A 31 -10.11 17.10 -1.87
CA ALA A 31 -10.71 18.20 -1.11
C ALA A 31 -11.63 17.68 0.00
N LYS A 32 -12.30 16.54 -0.25
CA LYS A 32 -13.13 15.84 0.74
C LYS A 32 -12.30 15.01 1.72
N ILE A 33 -11.16 14.47 1.26
CA ILE A 33 -10.28 13.62 2.10
C ILE A 33 -9.54 14.47 3.13
N TYR A 34 -9.00 15.62 2.70
CA TYR A 34 -8.23 16.51 3.58
C TYR A 34 -8.95 17.84 3.76
N SER A 35 -8.77 18.75 2.81
CA SER A 35 -9.44 20.04 2.74
C SER A 35 -9.19 20.67 1.36
N PRO A 36 -9.97 21.67 0.94
CA PRO A 36 -9.70 22.41 -0.29
C PRO A 36 -8.29 23.00 -0.36
N ALA A 37 -7.78 23.52 0.77
CA ALA A 37 -6.43 24.09 0.85
C ALA A 37 -5.34 23.05 0.54
N VAL A 38 -5.46 21.85 1.10
CA VAL A 38 -4.53 20.74 0.83
C VAL A 38 -4.64 20.28 -0.62
N ALA A 39 -5.87 20.13 -1.14
CA ALA A 39 -6.09 19.69 -2.52
C ALA A 39 -5.54 20.67 -3.56
N ASN A 40 -5.62 21.97 -3.29
CA ASN A 40 -5.07 23.03 -4.16
C ASN A 40 -3.53 23.10 -4.10
N ALA A 41 -2.94 22.71 -2.97
CA ALA A 41 -1.49 22.61 -2.83
C ALA A 41 -0.89 21.37 -3.50
N MET A 42 -1.71 20.38 -3.90
CA MET A 42 -1.25 19.18 -4.58
C MET A 42 -1.00 19.45 -6.07
N THR A 43 0.26 19.32 -6.46
CA THR A 43 0.62 19.23 -7.88
C THR A 43 0.11 17.93 -8.50
N MET A 44 0.12 17.84 -9.84
CA MET A 44 -0.18 16.57 -10.52
C MET A 44 0.80 15.46 -10.09
N ALA A 45 2.07 15.80 -9.89
CA ALA A 45 3.08 14.86 -9.39
C ALA A 45 2.74 14.36 -7.98
N ASP A 46 2.31 15.24 -7.08
CA ASP A 46 1.89 14.85 -5.71
C ASP A 46 0.72 13.88 -5.73
N ARG A 47 -0.26 14.10 -6.62
CA ARG A 47 -1.40 13.20 -6.79
C ARG A 47 -0.97 11.83 -7.31
N ILE A 48 -0.03 11.78 -8.25
CA ILE A 48 0.54 10.52 -8.76
C ILE A 48 1.31 9.81 -7.66
N LEU A 49 2.21 10.50 -6.96
CA LEU A 49 3.01 9.94 -5.87
C LEU A 49 2.13 9.40 -4.74
N PHE A 50 1.03 10.10 -4.40
CA PHE A 50 0.05 9.61 -3.43
C PHE A 50 -0.57 8.28 -3.88
N LYS A 51 -1.02 8.19 -5.14
CA LYS A 51 -1.59 6.96 -5.69
C LYS A 51 -0.56 5.83 -5.73
N VAL A 52 0.66 6.10 -6.20
CA VAL A 52 1.76 5.13 -6.23
C VAL A 52 2.10 4.64 -4.83
N SER A 53 2.20 5.53 -3.84
CA SER A 53 2.48 5.16 -2.45
C SER A 53 1.45 4.19 -1.88
N SER A 54 0.17 4.34 -2.28
CA SER A 54 -0.93 3.47 -1.88
C SER A 54 -0.93 2.12 -2.60
N VAL A 55 -0.40 2.06 -3.83
CA VAL A 55 -0.37 0.83 -4.65
C VAL A 55 0.83 -0.06 -4.33
N ILE A 56 1.94 0.49 -3.82
CA ILE A 56 3.15 -0.25 -3.45
C ILE A 56 2.85 -1.45 -2.54
N ILE A 57 1.96 -1.28 -1.56
CA ILE A 57 1.58 -2.38 -0.66
C ILE A 57 0.95 -3.55 -1.41
N TYR A 58 0.16 -3.29 -2.44
CA TYR A 58 -0.45 -4.34 -3.26
C TYR A 58 0.56 -5.04 -4.15
N ILE A 59 1.53 -4.31 -4.71
CA ILE A 59 2.62 -4.91 -5.49
C ILE A 59 3.41 -5.87 -4.61
N MET A 60 3.74 -5.45 -3.39
CA MET A 60 4.50 -6.26 -2.44
C MET A 60 3.70 -7.48 -1.95
N ILE A 61 2.40 -7.32 -1.67
CA ILE A 61 1.52 -8.43 -1.33
C ILE A 61 1.40 -9.41 -2.51
N GLY A 62 1.23 -8.89 -3.73
CA GLY A 62 1.18 -9.70 -4.95
C GLY A 62 2.46 -10.51 -5.16
N PHE A 63 3.63 -9.90 -4.92
CA PHE A 63 4.91 -10.61 -4.94
C PHE A 63 4.98 -11.70 -3.86
N GLY A 64 4.57 -11.39 -2.62
CA GLY A 64 4.50 -12.39 -1.55
C GLY A 64 3.59 -13.57 -1.89
N LEU A 65 2.41 -13.31 -2.46
CA LEU A 65 1.48 -14.34 -2.93
C LEU A 65 2.09 -15.16 -4.07
N PHE A 66 2.77 -14.50 -5.02
CA PHE A 66 3.43 -15.17 -6.14
C PHE A 66 4.47 -16.19 -5.65
N VAL A 67 5.27 -15.81 -4.65
CA VAL A 67 6.25 -16.70 -4.01
C VAL A 67 5.59 -17.79 -3.17
N GLU A 68 4.64 -17.44 -2.29
CA GLU A 68 4.00 -18.37 -1.36
C GLU A 68 3.24 -19.48 -2.08
N LEU A 69 2.59 -19.13 -3.20
CA LEU A 69 1.90 -20.07 -4.07
C LEU A 69 2.85 -20.82 -5.02
N ASP A 70 4.16 -20.65 -4.88
CA ASP A 70 5.18 -21.36 -5.65
C ASP A 70 5.02 -21.25 -7.16
N TYR A 71 4.74 -20.04 -7.66
CA TYR A 71 4.78 -19.79 -9.10
C TYR A 71 6.23 -19.83 -9.59
N GLY A 72 6.47 -20.65 -10.62
CA GLY A 72 7.80 -20.78 -11.23
C GLY A 72 8.87 -21.45 -10.34
N GLY A 73 8.47 -22.18 -9.30
CA GLY A 73 9.42 -22.86 -8.39
C GLY A 73 10.23 -21.90 -7.52
N LEU A 74 9.77 -20.65 -7.35
CA LEU A 74 10.48 -19.64 -6.57
C LEU A 74 10.49 -19.94 -5.08
N LYS A 75 9.52 -20.71 -4.56
CA LYS A 75 9.40 -21.01 -3.14
C LYS A 75 10.62 -21.75 -2.61
N GLU A 76 11.15 -22.68 -3.40
CA GLU A 76 12.34 -23.49 -3.08
C GLU A 76 13.64 -22.67 -3.12
N LYS A 77 13.66 -21.53 -3.81
CA LYS A 77 14.83 -20.65 -3.93
C LYS A 77 14.97 -19.65 -2.78
N LEU A 78 13.90 -19.43 -2.03
CA LEU A 78 13.85 -18.44 -0.96
C LEU A 78 13.87 -19.12 0.42
N PRO A 79 14.92 -18.91 1.24
CA PRO A 79 15.14 -19.68 2.48
C PRO A 79 13.95 -19.65 3.44
N LEU A 80 13.28 -18.50 3.56
CA LEU A 80 12.16 -18.32 4.48
C LEU A 80 10.86 -18.98 3.98
N PHE A 81 10.68 -19.13 2.67
CA PHE A 81 9.48 -19.70 2.07
C PHE A 81 9.60 -21.20 1.77
N LYS A 82 10.84 -21.72 1.70
CA LYS A 82 11.13 -23.14 1.48
C LYS A 82 10.69 -24.03 2.64
N THR A 83 10.79 -23.52 3.87
CA THR A 83 10.49 -24.32 5.08
C THR A 83 8.99 -24.57 5.19
N ARG A 84 8.55 -25.67 5.82
CA ARG A 84 7.13 -25.85 6.21
C ARG A 84 6.77 -25.19 7.54
N LYS A 85 7.73 -24.57 8.24
CA LYS A 85 7.51 -23.99 9.56
C LYS A 85 6.77 -22.67 9.42
N LEU A 86 5.58 -22.59 9.99
CA LEU A 86 4.73 -21.39 9.98
C LEU A 86 5.51 -20.12 10.40
N ALA A 87 6.38 -20.22 11.40
CA ALA A 87 7.17 -19.09 11.89
C ALA A 87 8.04 -18.43 10.80
N HIS A 88 8.59 -19.20 9.85
CA HIS A 88 9.41 -18.65 8.78
C HIS A 88 8.57 -17.90 7.75
N HIS A 89 7.37 -18.42 7.43
CA HIS A 89 6.41 -17.73 6.58
C HIS A 89 5.97 -16.40 7.21
N ILE A 90 5.65 -16.40 8.51
CA ILE A 90 5.30 -15.17 9.24
C ILE A 90 6.44 -14.15 9.14
N ALA A 91 7.68 -14.58 9.38
CA ALA A 91 8.85 -13.70 9.25
C ALA A 91 9.02 -13.16 7.82
N ALA A 92 8.81 -14.00 6.80
CA ALA A 92 8.88 -13.58 5.41
C ALA A 92 7.82 -12.53 5.06
N TRP A 93 6.57 -12.74 5.48
CA TRP A 93 5.49 -11.78 5.31
C TRP A 93 5.73 -10.48 6.08
N ALA A 94 6.29 -10.55 7.28
CA ALA A 94 6.68 -9.37 8.04
C ALA A 94 7.72 -8.54 7.28
N ILE A 95 8.73 -9.17 6.68
CA ILE A 95 9.74 -8.49 5.85
C ILE A 95 9.09 -7.81 4.64
N ILE A 96 8.15 -8.48 3.97
CA ILE A 96 7.41 -7.93 2.81
C ILE A 96 6.61 -6.69 3.24
N ILE A 97 5.89 -6.77 4.36
CA ILE A 97 5.08 -5.66 4.89
C ILE A 97 5.97 -4.47 5.29
N VAL A 98 7.06 -4.72 6.00
CA VAL A 98 8.01 -3.66 6.40
C VAL A 98 8.62 -2.99 5.16
N THR A 99 9.03 -3.79 4.17
CA THR A 99 9.56 -3.26 2.91
C THR A 99 8.53 -2.42 2.17
N ALA A 100 7.27 -2.86 2.13
CA ALA A 100 6.18 -2.10 1.55
C ALA A 100 5.98 -0.74 2.23
N ILE A 101 5.96 -0.72 3.57
CA ILE A 101 5.83 0.51 4.36
C ILE A 101 6.98 1.47 4.06
N ILE A 102 8.23 0.97 3.98
CA ILE A 102 9.40 1.79 3.66
C ILE A 102 9.25 2.41 2.26
N LEU A 103 8.94 1.60 1.24
CA LEU A 103 8.79 2.08 -0.14
C LEU A 103 7.64 3.09 -0.30
N SER A 104 6.52 2.87 0.41
CA SER A 104 5.42 3.83 0.47
C SER A 104 5.85 5.16 1.09
N ASN A 105 6.62 5.13 2.18
CA ASN A 105 7.13 6.36 2.83
C ASN A 105 8.16 7.10 1.98
N VAL A 106 9.03 6.39 1.26
CA VAL A 106 9.96 7.01 0.30
C VAL A 106 9.18 7.79 -0.76
N SER A 107 8.08 7.22 -1.27
CA SER A 107 7.21 7.90 -2.24
C SER A 107 6.56 9.17 -1.65
N ALA A 108 6.11 9.12 -0.39
CA ALA A 108 5.58 10.29 0.30
C ALA A 108 6.65 11.37 0.56
N SER A 109 7.90 10.94 0.81
CA SER A 109 9.02 11.87 1.01
C SER A 109 9.37 12.67 -0.24
N ALA A 110 9.00 12.19 -1.42
CA ALA A 110 9.22 12.89 -2.69
C ALA A 110 8.15 13.97 -3.00
N MET A 111 7.10 14.08 -2.18
CA MET A 111 6.05 15.09 -2.38
C MET A 111 6.56 16.52 -2.19
N SER A 112 5.88 17.46 -2.84
CA SER A 112 6.26 18.87 -2.89
C SER A 112 6.27 19.53 -1.50
N PRO A 113 7.16 20.52 -1.25
CA PRO A 113 7.18 21.25 0.01
C PRO A 113 5.86 21.97 0.32
N GLN A 114 5.20 22.48 -0.71
CA GLN A 114 3.93 23.19 -0.61
C GLN A 114 2.82 22.26 -0.11
N PHE A 115 2.69 21.08 -0.71
CA PHE A 115 1.77 20.05 -0.24
C PHE A 115 2.08 19.64 1.21
N LYS A 116 3.34 19.34 1.52
CA LYS A 116 3.76 18.95 2.89
C LYS A 116 3.40 20.00 3.93
N LYS A 117 3.59 21.29 3.61
CA LYS A 117 3.20 22.39 4.50
C LYS A 117 1.70 22.41 4.74
N ALA A 118 0.90 22.42 3.66
CA ALA A 118 -0.55 22.44 3.77
C ALA A 118 -1.10 21.22 4.53
N TYR A 119 -0.55 20.03 4.27
CA TYR A 119 -0.91 18.80 4.96
C TYR A 119 -0.58 18.84 6.46
N ASN A 120 0.59 19.36 6.83
CA ASN A 120 1.00 19.51 8.23
C ASN A 120 0.12 20.52 8.99
N GLU A 121 -0.24 21.63 8.35
CA GLU A 121 -1.19 22.60 8.92
C GLU A 121 -2.56 21.97 9.14
N TYR A 122 -3.08 21.24 8.14
CA TYR A 122 -4.32 20.49 8.27
C TYR A 122 -4.29 19.51 9.46
N ASN A 123 -3.23 18.72 9.59
CA ASN A 123 -3.10 17.77 10.69
C ASN A 123 -3.02 18.45 12.07
N LYS A 124 -2.29 19.57 12.19
CA LYS A 124 -2.24 20.34 13.45
C LYS A 124 -3.62 20.84 13.86
N THR A 125 -4.38 21.40 12.92
CA THR A 125 -5.74 21.89 13.16
C THR A 125 -6.67 20.77 13.60
N ARG A 126 -6.65 19.63 12.91
CA ARG A 126 -7.44 18.44 13.25
C ARG A 126 -7.13 17.92 14.65
N ILE A 127 -5.85 17.86 15.02
CA ILE A 127 -5.42 17.43 16.37
C ILE A 127 -5.91 18.42 17.44
N ALA A 128 -5.81 19.73 17.18
CA ALA A 128 -6.30 20.75 18.11
C ALA A 128 -7.82 20.66 18.32
N GLU A 129 -8.60 20.45 17.24
CA GLU A 129 -10.05 20.23 17.31
C GLU A 129 -10.42 18.98 18.13
N MET A 130 -9.71 17.87 17.91
CA MET A 130 -9.95 16.64 18.68
C MET A 130 -9.65 16.80 20.17
N LYS A 131 -8.65 17.62 20.53
CA LYS A 131 -8.33 17.93 21.93
C LYS A 131 -9.39 18.83 22.59
N LYS A 132 -10.02 19.73 21.84
CA LYS A 132 -11.10 20.60 22.35
C LYS A 132 -12.43 19.87 22.57
N LYS A 133 -12.60 18.67 21.99
CA LYS A 133 -13.80 17.83 22.09
C LYS A 133 -13.70 16.76 23.19
N LYS A 134 -12.58 16.71 23.91
CA LYS A 134 -12.37 15.85 25.09
C LYS A 134 -12.43 16.71 26.34
#